data_AF-A0A2D8LDX0-F1
#
_entry.id   AF-A0A2D8LDX0-F1
#
_cell.length_a   1.000
_cell.length_b   1.000
_cell.length_c   1.000
_cell.angle_alpha   90.00
_cell.angle_beta   90.00
_cell.angle_gamma   90.00
#
_symmetry.space_group_name_H-M   'P 1'
#
loop_
_entity.id
_entity.type
_entity.pdbx_description
1 polymer ?
#
loop_
_entity_poly.entity_id
_entity_poly.type
_entity_poly.pdbx_seq_one_letter_code
_entity_poly.pdbx_strand_id
1 'polypeptide(L)'
;MEIKELIIKSHEIAKSKGWWDVDRGIPELIALMHSELSEALEEYRDEENLNVRFKDNKPLGFTVELADVLIRIFDMAGKYELDLDYALEEKIKYNSTRNYRHGNKKA
;
A
#
# COMPACT_ATOMS: atom_id res chain seq x y z
N MET A 1 10.23 -12.07 -0.09
CA MET A 1 10.28 -11.01 0.92
C MET A 1 9.09 -11.21 1.83
N GLU A 2 9.33 -11.27 3.13
CA GLU A 2 8.26 -11.35 4.12
C GLU A 2 7.67 -9.96 4.35
N ILE A 3 6.42 -9.87 4.84
CA ILE A 3 5.76 -8.59 5.11
C ILE A 3 6.56 -7.77 6.12
N LYS A 4 7.11 -8.41 7.14
CA LYS A 4 7.97 -7.77 8.14
C LYS A 4 9.20 -7.12 7.52
N GLU A 5 9.85 -7.78 6.55
CA GLU A 5 10.99 -7.22 5.83
C GLU A 5 10.58 -5.99 5.00
N LEU A 6 9.41 -6.04 4.36
CA LEU A 6 8.88 -4.93 3.57
C LEU A 6 8.52 -3.72 4.43
N ILE A 7 7.96 -3.94 5.63
CA ILE A 7 7.69 -2.90 6.62
C ILE A 7 8.98 -2.19 7.03
N ILE A 8 9.97 -2.97 7.47
CA ILE A 8 11.28 -2.44 7.89
C ILE A 8 11.91 -1.66 6.74
N LYS A 9 12.00 -2.26 5.55
CA LYS A 9 12.67 -1.65 4.40
C LYS A 9 11.98 -0.35 3.97
N SER A 10 10.65 -0.33 3.89
CA SER A 10 9.90 0.86 3.48
C SER A 10 10.10 2.01 4.47
N HIS A 11 10.02 1.71 5.78
CA HIS A 11 10.20 2.71 6.82
C HIS A 11 11.63 3.24 6.90
N GLU A 12 12.65 2.39 6.80
CA GLU A 12 14.05 2.84 6.78
C GLU A 12 14.35 3.71 5.55
N ILE A 13 13.82 3.35 4.37
CA ILE A 13 13.96 4.20 3.18
C ILE A 13 13.29 5.55 3.41
N ALA A 14 12.06 5.57 3.96
CA ALA A 14 11.35 6.81 4.23
C ALA A 14 12.16 7.74 5.17
N LYS A 15 12.66 7.19 6.29
CA LYS A 15 13.54 7.90 7.22
C LYS A 15 14.81 8.42 6.54
N SER A 16 15.49 7.59 5.75
CA SER A 16 16.73 7.98 5.06
C SER A 16 16.53 9.13 4.05
N LYS A 17 15.28 9.37 3.62
CA LYS A 17 14.88 10.44 2.71
C LYS A 17 14.32 11.67 3.42
N GLY A 18 14.34 11.71 4.77
CA GLY A 18 13.87 12.84 5.55
C GLY A 18 12.34 12.96 5.66
N TRP A 19 11.59 11.94 5.23
CA TRP A 19 10.12 11.97 5.27
C TRP A 19 9.55 12.02 6.70
N TRP A 20 10.36 11.73 7.71
CA TRP A 20 9.99 11.77 9.12
C TRP A 20 10.75 12.85 9.91
N ASP A 21 11.41 13.79 9.23
CA ASP A 21 12.03 14.96 9.87
C ASP A 21 10.97 15.91 10.46
N VAL A 22 9.76 15.88 9.89
CA VAL A 22 8.55 16.51 10.42
C VAL A 22 7.50 15.43 10.61
N ASP A 23 6.90 15.40 11.81
CA ASP A 23 5.88 14.40 12.12
C ASP A 23 4.58 14.70 11.39
N ARG A 24 3.96 13.65 10.83
CA ARG A 24 2.70 13.71 10.09
C ARG A 24 1.65 12.88 10.80
N GLY A 25 0.46 13.44 10.93
CA GLY A 25 -0.66 12.75 11.58
C GLY A 25 -1.21 11.61 10.73
N ILE A 26 -1.81 10.61 11.38
CA ILE A 26 -2.49 9.48 10.70
C ILE A 26 -3.44 9.94 9.58
N PRO A 27 -4.29 10.99 9.74
CA PRO A 27 -5.18 11.42 8.65
C PRO A 27 -4.44 11.82 7.37
N GLU A 28 -3.28 12.49 7.50
CA GLU A 28 -2.46 12.89 6.36
C GLU A 28 -1.82 11.67 5.68
N LEU A 29 -1.31 10.72 6.47
CA LEU A 29 -0.74 9.47 5.94
C LEU A 29 -1.80 8.67 5.16
N ILE A 30 -3.03 8.61 5.66
CA ILE A 30 -4.15 7.98 4.96
C ILE A 30 -4.47 8.73 3.66
N ALA A 31 -4.52 10.06 3.69
CA ALA A 31 -4.75 10.87 2.49
C ALA A 31 -3.68 10.65 1.40
N LEU A 32 -2.42 10.45 1.79
CA LEU A 32 -1.34 10.08 0.87
C LEU A 32 -1.52 8.67 0.28
N MET A 33 -2.13 7.73 1.01
CA MET A 33 -2.49 6.43 0.40
C MET A 33 -3.61 6.57 -0.62
N HIS A 34 -4.56 7.49 -0.37
CA HIS A 34 -5.60 7.82 -1.33
C HIS A 34 -5.06 8.50 -2.60
N SER A 35 -3.97 9.29 -2.52
CA SER A 35 -3.35 9.87 -3.71
C SER A 35 -2.79 8.78 -4.62
N GLU A 36 -2.06 7.79 -4.11
CA GLU A 36 -1.53 6.70 -4.95
C GLU A 36 -2.65 5.86 -5.59
N LEU A 37 -3.77 5.63 -4.88
CA LEU A 37 -4.93 4.99 -5.48
C LEU A 37 -5.55 5.82 -6.61
N SER A 38 -5.46 7.15 -6.51
CA SER A 38 -5.92 8.06 -7.57
C SER A 38 -4.95 8.05 -8.76
N GLU A 39 -3.64 7.97 -8.52
CA GLU A 39 -2.62 7.77 -9.56
C GLU A 39 -2.79 6.43 -10.28
N ALA A 40 -3.09 5.35 -9.54
CA ALA A 40 -3.45 4.07 -10.13
C ALA A 40 -4.66 4.22 -11.08
N LEU A 41 -5.73 4.89 -10.63
CA LEU A 41 -6.90 5.14 -11.48
C LEU A 41 -6.55 5.99 -12.71
N GLU A 42 -5.64 6.93 -12.59
CA GLU A 42 -5.14 7.73 -13.71
C GLU A 42 -4.42 6.86 -14.75
N GLU A 43 -3.43 6.07 -14.33
CA GLU A 43 -2.68 5.16 -15.20
C GLU A 43 -3.61 4.15 -15.91
N TYR A 44 -4.64 3.65 -15.23
CA TYR A 44 -5.63 2.77 -15.85
C TYR A 44 -6.44 3.46 -16.95
N ARG A 45 -6.82 4.72 -16.78
CA ARG A 45 -7.61 5.46 -17.78
C ARG A 45 -6.81 5.80 -19.03
N ASP A 46 -5.53 6.10 -18.86
CA ASP A 46 -4.69 6.60 -19.95
C ASP A 46 -4.21 5.48 -20.88
N GLU A 47 -3.87 4.31 -20.31
CA GLU A 47 -3.28 3.21 -21.09
C GLU A 47 -4.10 1.91 -21.08
N GLU A 48 -5.17 1.81 -20.26
CA GLU A 48 -5.87 0.54 -19.94
C GLU A 48 -4.90 -0.61 -19.58
N ASN A 49 -3.68 -0.26 -19.17
CA ASN A 49 -2.57 -1.18 -19.06
C ASN A 49 -2.27 -1.44 -17.59
N LEU A 50 -2.48 -2.69 -17.18
CA LEU A 50 -2.22 -3.12 -15.82
C LEU A 50 -0.76 -3.51 -15.58
N ASN A 51 0.07 -3.58 -16.63
CA ASN A 51 1.44 -4.09 -16.53
C ASN A 51 2.44 -3.03 -16.04
N VAL A 52 3.55 -3.50 -15.46
CA VAL A 52 4.70 -2.65 -15.14
C VAL A 52 5.44 -2.29 -16.43
N ARG A 53 5.73 -1.00 -16.61
CA ARG A 53 6.51 -0.46 -17.73
C ARG A 53 7.61 0.45 -17.19
N PHE A 54 8.56 0.80 -18.06
CA PHE A 54 9.68 1.66 -17.69
C PHE A 54 9.81 2.84 -18.63
N LYS A 55 9.95 4.03 -18.07
CA LYS A 55 10.32 5.25 -18.79
C LYS A 55 11.54 5.84 -18.11
N ASP A 56 12.66 5.96 -18.83
CA ASP A 56 13.93 6.47 -18.29
C ASP A 56 14.38 5.76 -16.99
N ASN A 57 14.26 4.42 -16.95
CA ASN A 57 14.50 3.55 -15.78
C ASN A 57 13.54 3.74 -14.58
N LYS A 58 12.55 4.64 -14.68
CA LYS A 58 11.48 4.77 -13.67
C LYS A 58 10.39 3.72 -13.96
N PRO A 59 10.03 2.85 -12.99
CA PRO A 59 8.87 2.00 -13.13
C PRO A 59 7.59 2.85 -13.09
N LEU A 60 6.63 2.53 -13.95
CA LEU A 60 5.32 3.17 -14.07
C LEU A 60 4.24 2.13 -14.34
N GLY A 61 2.97 2.55 -14.25
CA GLY A 61 1.80 1.75 -14.59
C GLY A 61 0.93 1.45 -13.38
N PHE A 62 -0.32 1.06 -13.64
CA PHE A 62 -1.32 0.77 -12.60
C PHE A 62 -0.80 -0.11 -11.45
N THR A 63 -0.09 -1.21 -11.77
CA THR A 63 0.45 -2.12 -10.75
C THR A 63 1.57 -1.48 -9.92
N VAL A 64 2.32 -0.53 -10.49
CA VAL A 64 3.36 0.22 -9.75
C VAL A 64 2.70 1.14 -8.74
N GLU A 65 1.64 1.85 -9.13
CA GLU A 65 0.91 2.73 -8.21
C GLU A 65 0.25 1.95 -7.07
N LEU A 66 -0.25 0.73 -7.32
CA LEU A 66 -0.70 -0.16 -6.25
C LEU A 66 0.44 -0.60 -5.32
N ALA A 67 1.65 -0.79 -5.87
CA ALA A 67 2.83 -1.07 -5.04
C ALA A 67 3.20 0.14 -4.18
N ASP A 68 3.03 1.37 -4.68
CA ASP A 68 3.27 2.60 -3.91
C ASP A 68 2.26 2.76 -2.76
N VAL A 69 0.99 2.36 -2.95
CA VAL A 69 0.02 2.24 -1.84
C VAL A 69 0.56 1.29 -0.75
N LEU A 70 1.06 0.11 -1.14
CA LEU A 70 1.61 -0.86 -0.19
C LEU A 70 2.83 -0.30 0.54
N ILE A 71 3.73 0.39 -0.17
CA ILE A 71 4.91 1.04 0.43
C ILE A 71 4.49 2.08 1.48
N ARG A 72 3.46 2.89 1.20
CA ARG A 72 2.93 3.85 2.19
C ARG A 72 2.33 3.15 3.41
N ILE A 73 1.59 2.06 3.22
CA ILE A 73 1.04 1.25 4.32
C ILE A 73 2.18 0.66 5.16
N PHE A 74 3.22 0.14 4.52
CA PHE A 74 4.38 -0.46 5.16
C PHE A 74 5.23 0.57 5.93
N ASP A 75 5.46 1.75 5.36
CA ASP A 75 6.12 2.85 6.08
C ASP A 75 5.31 3.27 7.31
N MET A 76 3.99 3.47 7.16
CA MET A 76 3.12 3.78 8.29
C MET A 76 3.15 2.68 9.36
N ALA A 77 3.06 1.41 8.96
CA ALA A 77 3.15 0.28 9.88
C ALA A 77 4.49 0.26 10.62
N GLY A 78 5.60 0.56 9.95
CA GLY A 78 6.92 0.65 10.55
C GLY A 78 7.04 1.82 11.54
N LYS A 79 6.54 2.99 11.17
CA LYS A 79 6.51 4.19 12.04
C LYS A 79 5.76 3.96 13.35
N TYR A 80 4.61 3.27 13.29
CA TYR A 80 3.75 3.04 14.45
C TYR A 80 3.95 1.65 15.09
N GLU A 81 4.98 0.91 14.67
CA GLU A 81 5.30 -0.45 15.17
C GLU A 81 4.09 -1.41 15.14
N LEU A 82 3.30 -1.34 14.07
CA LEU A 82 2.10 -2.16 13.91
C LEU A 82 2.47 -3.60 13.54
N ASP A 83 1.87 -4.57 14.22
CA ASP A 83 1.95 -5.99 13.82
C ASP A 83 0.98 -6.29 12.67
N LEU A 84 1.27 -5.69 11.51
CA LEU A 84 0.45 -5.81 10.30
C LEU A 84 0.50 -7.24 9.73
N ASP A 85 1.62 -7.93 9.88
CA ASP A 85 1.80 -9.31 9.42
C ASP A 85 0.82 -10.27 10.14
N TYR A 86 0.82 -10.22 11.48
CA TYR A 86 -0.14 -10.98 12.28
C TYR A 86 -1.59 -10.59 11.97
N ALA A 87 -1.89 -9.29 11.90
CA ALA A 87 -3.24 -8.81 11.61
C ALA A 87 -3.75 -9.28 10.24
N LEU A 88 -2.88 -9.32 9.22
CA LEU A 88 -3.22 -9.81 7.90
C LEU A 88 -3.50 -11.32 7.92
N GLU A 89 -2.63 -12.10 8.56
CA GLU A 89 -2.79 -13.56 8.67
C GLU A 89 -4.12 -13.92 9.34
N GLU A 90 -4.41 -13.33 10.50
CA GLU A 90 -5.66 -13.55 11.22
C GLU A 90 -6.87 -13.09 10.41
N LYS A 91 -6.75 -11.96 9.68
CA LYS A 91 -7.86 -11.47 8.86
C LYS A 91 -8.15 -12.39 7.68
N ILE A 92 -7.12 -12.96 7.05
CA ILE A 92 -7.26 -13.94 5.97
C ILE A 92 -7.91 -15.23 6.50
N LYS A 93 -7.43 -15.76 7.63
CA LYS A 93 -8.03 -16.93 8.30
C LYS A 93 -9.50 -16.69 8.63
N TYR A 94 -9.84 -15.53 9.18
CA TYR A 94 -11.23 -15.20 9.46
C TYR A 94 -12.06 -15.04 8.16
N ASN A 95 -11.53 -14.38 7.13
CA ASN A 95 -12.25 -14.19 5.88
C ASN A 95 -12.54 -15.52 5.15
N SER A 96 -11.69 -16.54 5.29
CA SER A 96 -11.93 -17.87 4.71
C SER A 96 -13.08 -18.62 5.40
N THR A 97 -13.46 -18.24 6.62
CA THR A 97 -14.64 -18.78 7.33
C THR A 97 -15.95 -18.10 6.94
N ARG A 98 -15.92 -17.00 6.16
CA ARG A 98 -17.12 -16.27 5.78
C ARG A 98 -17.91 -17.01 4.71
N ASN A 99 -19.23 -17.05 4.89
CA ASN A 99 -20.15 -17.49 3.83
C ASN A 99 -20.00 -16.63 2.56
N TYR A 100 -20.31 -17.22 1.41
CA TYR A 100 -20.32 -16.53 0.13
C TYR A 100 -21.17 -15.25 0.20
N ARG A 101 -20.56 -14.10 -0.17
CA ARG A 101 -21.18 -12.76 -0.13
C ARG A 101 -21.80 -12.41 1.24
N HIS A 102 -21.08 -12.66 2.32
CA HIS A 102 -21.48 -12.25 3.67
C HIS A 102 -21.85 -10.75 3.73
N GLY A 103 -23.05 -10.45 4.23
CA GLY A 103 -23.55 -9.08 4.45
C GLY A 103 -24.39 -8.49 3.32
N ASN A 104 -24.93 -9.28 2.38
CA ASN A 104 -25.83 -8.84 1.29
C ASN A 104 -25.27 -7.69 0.42
N LYS A 105 -23.94 -7.49 0.39
CA LYS A 105 -23.32 -6.52 -0.50
C LYS A 105 -23.47 -7.01 -1.94
N LYS A 106 -24.23 -6.25 -2.76
CA LYS A 106 -24.25 -6.43 -4.20
C LYS A 106 -22.93 -5.92 -4.77
N ALA A 107 -22.37 -6.66 -5.72
CA ALA A 107 -21.17 -6.26 -6.45
C ALA A 107 -21.43 -4.96 -7.23
#